data_AF-A0A8R7VCM9-F1
#
_entry.id   AF-A0A8R7VCM9-F1
#
_cell.length_a   1.000
_cell.length_b   1.000
_cell.length_c   1.000
_cell.angle_alpha   90.00
_cell.angle_beta   90.00
_cell.angle_gamma   90.00
#
_symmetry.space_group_name_H-M   'P 1'
#
loop_
_entity.id
_entity.type
_entity.pdbx_description
1 polymer ?
#
loop_
_entity_poly.entity_id
_entity_poly.type
_entity_poly.pdbx_seq_one_letter_code
_entity_poly.pdbx_strand_id
1 'polypeptide(L)'
;MLCCWSENPNSDAFKHHLARVADFLWLGEDGMKVRVCAGQSWDVAFAVQAILAGDVAEEFGSTLKKAHHFIKASQIVDNPSGDFARKYRHISKGGWAFQVADQGWQVSDCTAEALKALLLLSKFPSDIVGDQMETCRFHDAVNILLSLQNPNGGYGTWELARTHPWMENLNMTEIYADIMVEHQYVECTSSVIQALALFRQKYPVHREDEIEQCIRRATEFIEKSQNEDGSWFGSWGVCFTYGTWFAIEGLSAVGQC
;
A
#
# COMPACT_ATOMS: atom_id res chain seq x y z
N MET A 1 19.13 -4.39 15.41
CA MET A 1 19.32 -4.71 16.84
C MET A 1 20.66 -5.40 17.12
N LEU A 2 20.90 -6.65 16.68
CA LEU A 2 22.12 -7.40 17.03
C LEU A 2 23.42 -6.70 16.58
N CYS A 3 23.47 -6.15 15.36
CA CYS A 3 24.65 -5.39 14.89
C CYS A 3 24.96 -4.19 15.79
N CYS A 4 23.95 -3.39 16.16
CA CYS A 4 24.12 -2.24 17.05
C CYS A 4 24.60 -2.65 18.45
N TRP A 5 24.12 -3.80 18.95
CA TRP A 5 24.60 -4.37 20.22
C TRP A 5 26.06 -4.79 20.13
N SER A 6 26.45 -5.46 19.04
CA SER A 6 27.82 -5.91 18.81
C SER A 6 28.81 -4.75 18.68
N GLU A 7 28.36 -3.63 18.08
CA GLU A 7 29.17 -2.42 17.99
C GLU A 7 29.32 -1.72 19.34
N ASN A 8 28.19 -1.48 20.03
CA ASN A 8 28.18 -0.90 21.37
C ASN A 8 26.87 -1.23 22.12
N PRO A 9 26.90 -2.10 23.15
CA PRO A 9 25.70 -2.51 23.89
C PRO A 9 25.07 -1.38 24.73
N ASN A 10 25.78 -0.28 24.95
CA ASN A 10 25.28 0.89 25.69
C ASN A 10 24.85 2.04 24.77
N SER A 11 24.90 1.86 23.44
CA SER A 11 24.53 2.89 22.47
C SER A 11 23.03 3.22 22.51
N ASP A 12 22.69 4.47 22.20
CA ASP A 12 21.28 4.89 22.11
C ASP A 12 20.55 4.18 20.97
N ALA A 13 21.25 3.84 19.88
CA ALA A 13 20.70 3.03 18.79
C ALA A 13 20.24 1.63 19.28
N PHE A 14 21.03 0.97 20.12
CA PHE A 14 20.63 -0.31 20.70
C PHE A 14 19.44 -0.15 21.65
N LYS A 15 19.45 0.86 22.52
CA LYS A 15 18.31 1.16 23.43
C LYS A 15 17.01 1.39 22.65
N HIS A 16 17.06 2.14 21.55
CA HIS A 16 15.90 2.36 20.69
C HIS A 16 15.41 1.07 20.03
N HIS A 17 16.31 0.18 19.58
CA HIS A 17 15.91 -1.14 19.09
C HIS A 17 15.25 -2.00 20.16
N LEU A 18 15.81 -2.02 21.37
CA LEU A 18 15.29 -2.82 22.48
C LEU A 18 13.87 -2.38 22.87
N ALA A 19 13.62 -1.07 22.88
CA ALA A 19 12.29 -0.50 23.15
C ALA A 19 11.22 -0.94 22.14
N ARG A 20 11.62 -1.30 20.91
CA ARG A 20 10.72 -1.72 19.83
C ARG A 20 10.46 -3.23 19.77
N VAL A 21 11.10 -4.04 20.63
CA VAL A 21 10.88 -5.51 20.64
C VAL A 21 9.42 -5.84 20.93
N ALA A 22 8.79 -5.10 21.86
CA ALA A 22 7.39 -5.29 22.22
C ALA A 22 6.43 -5.03 21.05
N ASP A 23 6.79 -4.15 20.10
CA ASP A 23 5.98 -3.84 18.92
C ASP A 23 5.79 -5.04 17.99
N PHE A 24 6.63 -6.08 18.13
CA PHE A 24 6.52 -7.33 17.38
C PHE A 24 5.84 -8.45 18.16
N LEU A 25 5.56 -8.28 19.46
CA LEU A 25 4.92 -9.31 20.27
C LEU A 25 3.40 -9.17 20.24
N TRP A 26 2.71 -10.30 20.09
CA TRP A 26 1.24 -10.41 20.14
C TRP A 26 0.83 -11.50 21.10
N LEU A 27 -0.16 -11.24 21.94
CA LEU A 27 -0.81 -12.28 22.74
C LEU A 27 -2.06 -12.76 22.00
N GLY A 28 -1.98 -13.95 21.42
CA GLY A 28 -3.12 -14.65 20.84
C GLY A 28 -3.76 -15.61 21.85
N GLU A 29 -4.84 -16.27 21.43
CA GLU A 29 -5.55 -17.28 22.24
C GLU A 29 -4.65 -18.48 22.61
N ASP A 30 -3.65 -18.76 21.78
CA ASP A 30 -2.65 -19.83 21.92
C ASP A 30 -1.34 -19.36 22.59
N GLY A 31 -1.30 -18.12 23.10
CA GLY A 31 -0.15 -17.55 23.81
C GLY A 31 0.58 -16.46 23.02
N MET A 32 1.79 -16.16 23.47
CA MET A 32 2.59 -15.07 22.90
C MET A 32 3.30 -15.51 21.62
N LYS A 33 3.19 -14.71 20.56
CA LYS A 33 3.83 -14.92 19.25
C LYS A 33 4.55 -13.67 18.77
N VAL A 34 5.53 -13.87 17.89
CA VAL A 34 6.22 -12.79 17.18
C VAL A 34 5.51 -12.57 15.85
N ARG A 35 5.03 -11.36 15.60
CA ARG A 35 4.50 -10.94 14.31
C ARG A 35 5.65 -10.62 13.37
N VAL A 36 5.53 -11.01 12.10
CA VAL A 36 6.44 -10.55 11.04
C VAL A 36 6.18 -9.07 10.75
N CYS A 37 4.91 -8.71 10.64
CA CYS A 37 4.42 -7.35 10.55
C CYS A 37 3.01 -7.25 11.17
N ALA A 38 2.55 -6.02 11.43
CA ALA A 38 1.18 -5.74 11.84
C ALA A 38 0.44 -5.00 10.71
N GLY A 39 -0.81 -5.38 10.40
CA GLY A 39 -1.54 -4.85 9.24
C GLY A 39 -2.38 -3.61 9.52
N GLN A 40 -2.03 -2.75 10.48
CA GLN A 40 -2.99 -1.76 10.99
C GLN A 40 -3.54 -0.81 9.92
N SER A 41 -2.70 -0.28 9.03
CA SER A 41 -3.18 0.60 7.95
C SER A 41 -3.97 -0.17 6.90
N TRP A 42 -3.52 -1.38 6.56
CA TRP A 42 -4.19 -2.27 5.61
C TRP A 42 -5.60 -2.65 6.09
N ASP A 43 -5.70 -3.15 7.32
CA ASP A 43 -6.95 -3.62 7.92
C ASP A 43 -7.95 -2.47 8.08
N VAL A 44 -7.50 -1.30 8.54
CA VAL A 44 -8.39 -0.14 8.72
C VAL A 44 -8.86 0.41 7.37
N ALA A 45 -7.99 0.46 6.35
CA ALA A 45 -8.38 0.91 5.02
C ALA A 45 -9.46 0.00 4.42
N PHE A 46 -9.30 -1.32 4.48
CA PHE A 46 -10.31 -2.25 4.00
C PHE A 46 -11.57 -2.27 4.86
N ALA A 47 -11.46 -2.17 6.19
CA ALA A 47 -12.65 -2.12 7.06
C ALA A 47 -13.52 -0.91 6.73
N VAL A 48 -12.92 0.26 6.47
CA VAL A 48 -13.66 1.44 6.01
C VAL A 48 -14.38 1.14 4.70
N GLN A 49 -13.68 0.61 3.70
CA GLN A 49 -14.29 0.30 2.40
C GLN A 49 -15.45 -0.69 2.52
N ALA A 50 -15.29 -1.73 3.34
CA ALA A 50 -16.34 -2.72 3.58
C ALA A 50 -17.58 -2.11 4.24
N ILE A 51 -17.41 -1.26 5.27
CA ILE A 51 -18.53 -0.55 5.92
C ILE A 51 -19.26 0.34 4.92
N LEU A 52 -18.52 1.06 4.06
CA LEU A 52 -19.11 1.94 3.06
C LEU A 52 -19.81 1.15 1.94
N ALA A 53 -19.25 0.01 1.52
CA ALA A 53 -19.87 -0.87 0.53
C ALA A 53 -21.13 -1.56 1.06
N GLY A 54 -21.22 -1.76 2.38
CA GLY A 54 -22.40 -2.30 3.05
C GLY A 54 -23.54 -1.29 3.27
N ASP A 55 -23.36 -0.02 2.88
CA ASP A 55 -24.35 1.07 3.05
C ASP A 55 -24.80 1.28 4.51
N VAL A 56 -23.91 1.04 5.46
CA VAL A 56 -24.17 1.16 6.91
C VAL A 56 -23.37 2.30 7.55
N ALA A 57 -22.92 3.27 6.76
CA ALA A 57 -22.03 4.34 7.24
C ALA A 57 -22.62 5.16 8.39
N GLU A 58 -23.94 5.42 8.37
CA GLU A 58 -24.63 6.19 9.41
C GLU A 58 -24.62 5.46 10.77
N GLU A 59 -24.75 4.13 10.78
CA GLU A 59 -24.70 3.31 11.99
C GLU A 59 -23.30 3.29 12.61
N PHE A 60 -22.26 3.38 11.76
CA PHE A 60 -20.86 3.29 12.16
C PHE A 60 -20.14 4.64 12.17
N GLY A 61 -20.85 5.78 12.15
CA GLY A 61 -20.25 7.11 12.02
C GLY A 61 -19.11 7.39 13.02
N SER A 62 -19.30 7.07 14.30
CA SER A 62 -18.24 7.25 15.31
C SER A 62 -16.99 6.40 15.06
N THR A 63 -17.16 5.19 14.52
CA THR A 63 -16.08 4.29 14.12
C THR A 63 -15.37 4.81 12.87
N LEU A 64 -16.13 5.22 11.85
CA LEU A 64 -15.60 5.80 10.62
C LEU A 64 -14.81 7.08 10.90
N LYS A 65 -15.26 7.93 11.83
CA LYS A 65 -14.54 9.13 12.24
C LYS A 65 -13.18 8.82 12.86
N LYS A 66 -13.09 7.78 13.69
CA LYS A 66 -11.83 7.32 14.28
C LYS A 66 -10.92 6.69 13.22
N ALA A 67 -11.48 5.87 12.33
CA ALA A 67 -10.73 5.27 11.22
C ALA A 67 -10.18 6.34 10.27
N HIS A 68 -10.99 7.34 9.91
CA HIS A 68 -10.56 8.49 9.10
C HIS A 68 -9.42 9.25 9.76
N HIS A 69 -9.53 9.55 11.06
CA HIS A 69 -8.45 10.18 11.81
C HIS A 69 -7.18 9.33 11.82
N PHE A 70 -7.30 8.02 12.06
CA PHE A 70 -6.17 7.10 12.04
C PHE A 70 -5.47 7.07 10.68
N ILE A 71 -6.22 6.89 9.58
CA ILE A 71 -5.63 6.87 8.24
C ILE A 71 -4.93 8.21 7.94
N LYS A 72 -5.54 9.35 8.29
CA LYS A 72 -4.90 10.67 8.16
C LYS A 72 -3.63 10.80 8.98
N ALA A 73 -3.62 10.32 10.22
CA ALA A 73 -2.45 10.40 11.10
C ALA A 73 -1.32 9.45 10.67
N SER A 74 -1.66 8.36 9.98
CA SER A 74 -0.72 7.32 9.54
C SER A 74 -0.06 7.58 8.18
N GLN A 75 -0.38 8.69 7.48
CA GLN A 75 0.34 9.05 6.26
C GLN A 75 1.78 9.46 6.60
N ILE A 76 2.72 9.01 5.79
CA ILE A 76 4.12 9.42 5.89
C ILE A 76 4.24 10.85 5.34
N VAL A 77 4.60 11.81 6.20
CA VAL A 77 4.65 13.24 5.85
C VAL A 77 6.00 13.72 5.33
N ASP A 78 7.06 12.95 5.60
CA ASP A 78 8.44 13.27 5.21
C ASP A 78 9.10 12.09 4.49
N ASN A 79 10.03 12.39 3.58
CA ASN A 79 10.93 11.37 3.04
C ASN A 79 11.95 10.92 4.13
N PRO A 80 12.58 9.74 3.97
CA PRO A 80 13.52 9.27 4.98
C PRO A 80 14.69 10.25 5.16
N SER A 81 15.16 10.42 6.39
CA SER A 81 16.18 11.42 6.73
C SER A 81 17.53 11.17 6.03
N GLY A 82 18.20 12.28 5.70
CA GLY A 82 19.52 12.27 5.04
C GLY A 82 19.45 11.90 3.56
N ASP A 83 20.56 11.42 3.01
CA ASP A 83 20.61 10.93 1.64
C ASP A 83 20.02 9.52 1.56
N PHE A 84 18.69 9.43 1.46
CA PHE A 84 17.96 8.17 1.40
C PHE A 84 18.11 7.47 0.05
N ALA A 85 18.37 8.23 -1.03
CA ALA A 85 18.65 7.67 -2.35
C ALA A 85 19.95 6.85 -2.34
N ARG A 86 21.00 7.35 -1.69
CA ARG A 86 22.25 6.58 -1.47
C ARG A 86 22.05 5.32 -0.61
N LYS A 87 20.96 5.26 0.17
CA LYS A 87 20.54 4.10 0.95
C LYS A 87 19.51 3.24 0.21
N TYR A 88 19.33 3.46 -1.09
CA TYR A 88 18.43 2.71 -1.96
C TYR A 88 16.97 2.73 -1.49
N ARG A 89 16.52 3.82 -0.85
CA ARG A 89 15.10 4.00 -0.51
C ARG A 89 14.39 4.78 -1.61
N HIS A 90 13.19 4.35 -1.97
CA HIS A 90 12.26 5.17 -2.74
C HIS A 90 11.73 6.35 -1.92
N ILE A 91 11.15 7.36 -2.59
CA ILE A 91 10.41 8.41 -1.90
C ILE A 91 9.23 7.80 -1.11
N SER A 92 8.92 8.36 0.05
CA SER A 92 7.85 7.86 0.93
C SER A 92 6.84 8.94 1.34
N LYS A 93 7.17 10.21 1.15
CA LYS A 93 6.26 11.32 1.45
C LYS A 93 4.96 11.15 0.66
N GLY A 94 3.84 11.20 1.37
CA GLY A 94 2.50 11.02 0.83
C GLY A 94 1.98 9.58 0.87
N GLY A 95 2.85 8.60 1.13
CA GLY A 95 2.49 7.19 1.15
C GLY A 95 1.96 6.68 2.49
N TRP A 96 1.46 5.45 2.47
CA TRP A 96 1.12 4.67 3.66
C TRP A 96 1.95 3.39 3.69
N ALA A 97 2.41 3.04 4.88
CA ALA A 97 2.99 1.73 5.14
C ALA A 97 1.89 0.69 5.38
N PHE A 98 2.26 -0.59 5.36
CA PHE A 98 1.34 -1.68 5.77
C PHE A 98 0.94 -1.54 7.26
N GLN A 99 1.85 -1.03 8.09
CA GLN A 99 1.66 -0.85 9.54
C GLN A 99 1.16 0.57 9.90
N VAL A 100 2.05 1.41 10.45
CA VAL A 100 1.83 2.80 10.86
C VAL A 100 2.96 3.67 10.32
N ALA A 101 2.79 4.99 10.34
CA ALA A 101 3.75 5.96 9.79
C ALA A 101 5.18 5.80 10.34
N ASP A 102 5.33 5.42 11.62
CA ASP A 102 6.62 5.21 12.29
C ASP A 102 7.53 4.20 11.57
N GLN A 103 6.97 3.22 10.85
CA GLN A 103 7.76 2.28 10.05
C GLN A 103 8.45 3.00 8.88
N GLY A 104 7.75 3.97 8.26
CA GLY A 104 8.28 4.80 7.17
C GLY A 104 8.55 4.08 5.86
N TRP A 105 8.12 2.82 5.70
CA TRP A 105 8.20 2.05 4.46
C TRP A 105 6.85 2.03 3.76
N GLN A 106 6.67 3.00 2.87
CA GLN A 106 5.48 3.09 2.01
C GLN A 106 5.30 1.79 1.19
N VAL A 107 4.06 1.45 0.88
CA VAL A 107 3.71 0.35 -0.03
C VAL A 107 2.70 0.87 -1.06
N SER A 108 2.83 0.47 -2.31
CA SER A 108 2.01 0.95 -3.42
C SER A 108 0.52 0.69 -3.19
N ASP A 109 0.14 -0.54 -2.85
CA ASP A 109 -1.23 -0.94 -2.55
C ASP A 109 -1.75 -0.31 -1.26
N CYS A 110 -0.97 -0.28 -0.18
CA CYS A 110 -1.38 0.33 1.08
C CYS A 110 -1.66 1.82 0.89
N THR A 111 -0.83 2.50 0.09
CA THR A 111 -1.03 3.90 -0.29
C THR A 111 -2.30 4.07 -1.11
N ALA A 112 -2.52 3.20 -2.09
CA ALA A 112 -3.70 3.26 -2.93
C ALA A 112 -4.99 2.95 -2.16
N GLU A 113 -5.01 1.93 -1.31
CA GLU A 113 -6.17 1.54 -0.51
C GLU A 113 -6.51 2.59 0.58
N ALA A 114 -5.49 3.19 1.21
CA ALA A 114 -5.70 4.32 2.12
C ALA A 114 -6.23 5.56 1.38
N LEU A 115 -5.65 5.89 0.22
CA LEU A 115 -6.14 6.97 -0.64
C LEU A 115 -7.59 6.74 -1.06
N LYS A 116 -7.92 5.52 -1.50
CA LYS A 116 -9.27 5.10 -1.88
C LYS A 116 -10.26 5.26 -0.74
N ALA A 117 -9.92 4.76 0.45
CA ALA A 117 -10.74 4.89 1.65
C ALA A 117 -11.03 6.37 2.00
N LEU A 118 -10.01 7.23 1.98
CA LEU A 118 -10.17 8.67 2.24
C LEU A 118 -11.02 9.38 1.19
N LEU A 119 -10.87 9.03 -0.09
CA LEU A 119 -11.68 9.58 -1.18
C LEU A 119 -13.16 9.16 -1.03
N LEU A 120 -13.42 7.90 -0.67
CA LEU A 120 -14.78 7.41 -0.42
C LEU A 120 -15.41 8.09 0.80
N LEU A 121 -14.69 8.19 1.91
CA LEU A 121 -15.15 8.91 3.11
C LEU A 121 -15.48 10.37 2.79
N SER A 122 -14.73 11.00 1.88
CA SER A 122 -14.97 12.40 1.52
C SER A 122 -16.31 12.68 0.82
N LYS A 123 -17.06 11.64 0.44
CA LYS A 123 -18.42 11.74 -0.09
C LYS A 123 -19.48 11.87 1.00
N PHE A 124 -19.12 11.63 2.27
CA PHE A 124 -20.01 11.72 3.42
C PHE A 124 -19.83 13.06 4.17
N PRO A 125 -20.87 13.54 4.87
CA PRO A 125 -20.76 14.78 5.62
C PRO A 125 -19.85 14.63 6.85
N SER A 126 -19.16 15.73 7.20
CA SER A 126 -18.05 15.73 8.17
C SER A 126 -18.49 15.51 9.62
N ASP A 127 -19.77 15.70 9.92
CA ASP A 127 -20.38 15.34 11.20
C ASP A 127 -20.34 13.82 11.43
N ILE A 128 -20.56 13.02 10.37
CA ILE A 128 -20.49 11.56 10.39
C ILE A 128 -19.05 11.07 10.41
N VAL A 129 -18.24 11.47 9.42
CA VAL A 129 -16.93 10.85 9.16
C VAL A 129 -15.73 11.70 9.59
N GLY A 130 -15.95 12.91 10.09
CA GLY A 130 -14.89 13.87 10.42
C GLY A 130 -14.40 14.70 9.23
N ASP A 131 -13.53 15.68 9.53
CA ASP A 131 -13.05 16.63 8.54
C ASP A 131 -12.12 16.00 7.50
N GLN A 132 -12.30 16.42 6.25
CA GLN A 132 -11.49 15.93 5.13
C GLN A 132 -9.98 16.20 5.35
N MET A 133 -9.17 15.38 4.70
CA MET A 133 -7.72 15.62 4.63
C MET A 133 -7.41 16.81 3.71
N GLU A 134 -6.33 17.53 3.97
CA GLU A 134 -5.90 18.63 3.12
C GLU A 134 -5.59 18.16 1.70
N THR A 135 -6.01 18.93 0.69
CA THR A 135 -5.85 18.59 -0.73
C THR A 135 -4.39 18.28 -1.12
N CYS A 136 -3.42 19.02 -0.58
CA CYS A 136 -2.00 18.79 -0.86
C CYS A 136 -1.54 17.38 -0.47
N ARG A 137 -2.13 16.79 0.57
CA ARG A 137 -1.79 15.44 1.03
C ARG A 137 -2.32 14.35 0.13
N PHE A 138 -3.46 14.59 -0.54
CA PHE A 138 -3.94 13.73 -1.62
C PHE A 138 -3.01 13.81 -2.84
N HIS A 139 -2.52 15.02 -3.18
CA HIS A 139 -1.55 15.19 -4.27
C HIS A 139 -0.22 14.49 -3.97
N ASP A 140 0.27 14.55 -2.73
CA ASP A 140 1.48 13.83 -2.31
C ASP A 140 1.30 12.30 -2.47
N ALA A 141 0.13 11.77 -2.12
CA ALA A 141 -0.22 10.35 -2.31
C ALA A 141 -0.24 9.96 -3.80
N VAL A 142 -0.81 10.80 -4.67
CA VAL A 142 -0.80 10.55 -6.12
C VAL A 142 0.62 10.62 -6.68
N ASN A 143 1.44 11.56 -6.19
CA ASN A 143 2.82 11.69 -6.64
C ASN A 143 3.65 10.43 -6.37
N ILE A 144 3.50 9.82 -5.19
CA ILE A 144 4.21 8.58 -4.88
C ILE A 144 3.71 7.42 -5.73
N LEU A 145 2.40 7.27 -5.94
CA LEU A 145 1.85 6.24 -6.82
C LEU A 145 2.41 6.39 -8.25
N LEU A 146 2.32 7.57 -8.85
CA LEU A 146 2.86 7.80 -10.20
C LEU A 146 4.36 7.49 -10.31
N SER A 147 5.13 7.71 -9.24
CA SER A 147 6.57 7.43 -9.20
C SER A 147 6.94 5.93 -9.11
N LEU A 148 5.98 5.06 -8.78
CA LEU A 148 6.18 3.62 -8.57
C LEU A 148 5.76 2.78 -9.78
N GLN A 149 5.28 3.39 -10.86
CA GLN A 149 4.92 2.64 -12.06
C GLN A 149 6.15 2.13 -12.80
N ASN A 150 6.21 0.82 -13.04
CA ASN A 150 7.28 0.22 -13.82
C ASN A 150 7.06 0.43 -15.32
N PRO A 151 8.10 0.27 -16.16
CA PRO A 151 7.99 0.46 -17.62
C PRO A 151 6.93 -0.42 -18.29
N ASN A 152 6.63 -1.60 -17.75
CA ASN A 152 5.58 -2.51 -18.24
C ASN A 152 4.15 -2.09 -17.80
N GLY A 153 4.01 -1.02 -17.02
CA GLY A 153 2.73 -0.52 -16.50
C GLY A 153 2.34 -1.04 -15.12
N GLY A 154 2.96 -2.13 -14.67
CA GLY A 154 2.64 -2.77 -13.40
C GLY A 154 3.32 -2.12 -12.19
N TYR A 155 2.83 -2.50 -11.02
CA TYR A 155 3.30 -2.01 -9.72
C TYR A 155 3.87 -3.14 -8.90
N GLY A 156 5.06 -2.90 -8.33
CA GLY A 156 5.57 -3.72 -7.23
C GLY A 156 5.07 -3.21 -5.90
N THR A 157 5.55 -3.79 -4.81
CA THR A 157 5.12 -3.47 -3.45
C THR A 157 5.79 -2.20 -2.90
N TRP A 158 7.10 -2.22 -2.66
CA TRP A 158 7.79 -1.11 -2.02
C TRP A 158 8.48 -0.19 -3.01
N GLU A 159 9.03 -0.73 -4.09
CA GLU A 159 9.91 -0.01 -5.00
C GLU A 159 9.66 -0.38 -6.48
N LEU A 160 10.47 0.19 -7.38
CA LEU A 160 10.53 -0.25 -8.78
C LEU A 160 11.33 -1.54 -8.89
N ALA A 161 11.07 -2.35 -9.92
CA ALA A 161 12.00 -3.40 -10.34
C ALA A 161 13.31 -2.78 -10.81
N ARG A 162 14.33 -2.80 -9.94
CA ARG A 162 15.64 -2.19 -10.21
C ARG A 162 16.60 -3.12 -10.94
N THR A 163 16.24 -4.37 -11.14
CA THR A 163 17.08 -5.37 -11.80
C THR A 163 16.22 -6.38 -12.56
N HIS A 164 16.88 -7.32 -13.23
CA HIS A 164 16.25 -8.27 -14.12
C HIS A 164 15.82 -9.57 -13.43
N PRO A 165 14.75 -10.23 -13.89
CA PRO A 165 14.22 -11.46 -13.28
C PRO A 165 15.22 -12.63 -13.19
N TRP A 166 16.25 -12.68 -14.04
CA TRP A 166 17.24 -13.76 -13.98
C TRP A 166 18.03 -13.80 -12.66
N MET A 167 18.02 -12.71 -11.88
CA MET A 167 18.60 -12.67 -10.53
C MET A 167 17.93 -13.66 -9.58
N GLU A 168 16.70 -14.11 -9.86
CA GLU A 168 16.04 -15.17 -9.10
C GLU A 168 16.81 -16.50 -9.12
N ASN A 169 17.65 -16.74 -10.15
CA ASN A 169 18.55 -17.91 -10.18
C ASN A 169 19.63 -17.87 -9.08
N LEU A 170 19.81 -16.72 -8.41
CA LEU A 170 20.73 -16.55 -7.29
C LEU A 170 20.03 -16.70 -5.93
N ASN A 171 18.76 -17.10 -5.91
CA ASN A 171 18.03 -17.35 -4.68
C ASN A 171 18.57 -18.59 -3.96
N MET A 172 19.16 -18.35 -2.78
CA MET A 172 19.75 -19.39 -1.92
C MET A 172 18.96 -19.61 -0.63
N THR A 173 17.69 -19.22 -0.58
CA THR A 173 16.89 -19.37 0.66
C THR A 173 16.22 -20.74 0.80
N GLU A 174 16.19 -21.52 -0.29
CA GLU A 174 15.59 -22.86 -0.43
C GLU A 174 14.09 -23.01 -0.12
N ILE A 175 13.52 -22.13 0.71
CA ILE A 175 12.15 -22.21 1.24
C ILE A 175 11.23 -21.10 0.71
N TYR A 176 11.79 -20.06 0.08
CA TYR A 176 11.03 -18.97 -0.54
C TYR A 176 11.37 -18.86 -2.02
N ALA A 177 10.39 -18.49 -2.83
CA ALA A 177 10.53 -18.18 -4.25
C ALA A 177 10.28 -16.68 -4.48
N ASP A 178 10.83 -16.15 -5.57
CA ASP A 178 10.54 -14.79 -6.07
C ASP A 178 10.84 -13.67 -5.07
N ILE A 179 12.04 -13.72 -4.46
CA ILE A 179 12.48 -12.78 -3.42
C ILE A 179 13.73 -11.99 -3.78
N MET A 180 14.36 -12.26 -4.93
CA MET A 180 15.61 -11.61 -5.31
C MET A 180 15.38 -10.25 -5.94
N VAL A 181 14.21 -10.05 -6.55
CA VAL A 181 13.84 -8.80 -7.20
C VAL A 181 12.43 -8.36 -6.78
N GLU A 182 12.15 -7.08 -6.92
CA GLU A 182 10.78 -6.60 -6.85
C GLU A 182 10.04 -6.99 -8.13
N HIS A 183 8.97 -7.76 -8.00
CA HIS A 183 8.09 -8.15 -9.11
C HIS A 183 6.92 -7.17 -9.23
N GLN A 184 6.18 -7.23 -10.33
CA GLN A 184 4.95 -6.46 -10.49
C GLN A 184 3.77 -7.39 -10.28
N TYR A 185 2.81 -6.94 -9.50
CA TYR A 185 1.69 -7.74 -9.03
C TYR A 185 0.37 -7.17 -9.52
N VAL A 186 -0.58 -8.05 -9.84
CA VAL A 186 -1.93 -7.69 -10.30
C VAL A 186 -2.66 -6.94 -9.20
N GLU A 187 -2.46 -7.34 -7.96
CA GLU A 187 -3.13 -6.78 -6.78
C GLU A 187 -2.67 -5.35 -6.53
N CYS A 188 -1.34 -5.12 -6.51
CA CYS A 188 -0.78 -3.78 -6.37
C CYS A 188 -1.21 -2.86 -7.52
N THR A 189 -1.18 -3.37 -8.75
CA THR A 189 -1.56 -2.61 -9.94
C THR A 189 -3.03 -2.24 -9.92
N SER A 190 -3.91 -3.18 -9.54
CA SER A 190 -5.35 -2.97 -9.44
C SER A 190 -5.72 -1.93 -8.38
N SER A 191 -5.16 -2.03 -7.17
CA SER A 191 -5.38 -1.04 -6.11
C SER A 191 -5.05 0.37 -6.58
N VAL A 192 -3.93 0.54 -7.29
CA VAL A 192 -3.53 1.84 -7.83
C VAL A 192 -4.51 2.35 -8.90
N ILE A 193 -4.97 1.50 -9.82
CA ILE A 193 -5.98 1.87 -10.81
C ILE A 193 -7.23 2.40 -10.11
N GLN A 194 -7.77 1.66 -9.15
CA GLN A 194 -8.99 2.03 -8.44
C GLN A 194 -8.84 3.37 -7.70
N ALA A 195 -7.73 3.56 -7.00
CA ALA A 195 -7.46 4.80 -6.27
C ALA A 195 -7.31 6.01 -7.20
N LEU A 196 -6.54 5.87 -8.28
CA LEU A 196 -6.34 6.93 -9.27
C LEU A 196 -7.63 7.24 -10.05
N ALA A 197 -8.45 6.23 -10.35
CA ALA A 197 -9.74 6.41 -11.00
C ALA A 197 -10.72 7.22 -10.14
N LEU A 198 -10.74 6.99 -8.83
CA LEU A 198 -11.52 7.81 -7.88
C LEU A 198 -10.91 9.19 -7.68
N PHE A 199 -9.57 9.30 -7.66
CA PHE A 199 -8.89 10.58 -7.52
C PHE A 199 -9.20 11.50 -8.70
N ARG A 200 -9.09 11.04 -9.95
CA ARG A 200 -9.39 11.87 -11.14
C ARG A 200 -10.85 12.33 -11.17
N GLN A 201 -11.79 11.55 -10.64
CA GLN A 201 -13.19 12.00 -10.53
C GLN A 201 -13.33 13.20 -9.59
N LYS A 202 -12.60 13.21 -8.47
CA LYS A 202 -12.65 14.30 -7.49
C LYS A 202 -11.78 15.50 -7.90
N TYR A 203 -10.66 15.26 -8.56
CA TYR A 203 -9.66 16.26 -8.94
C TYR A 203 -9.29 16.15 -10.43
N PRO A 204 -10.21 16.46 -11.36
CA PRO A 204 -10.04 16.15 -12.79
C PRO A 204 -8.86 16.88 -13.46
N VAL A 205 -8.45 18.04 -12.95
CA VAL A 205 -7.39 18.86 -13.57
C VAL A 205 -5.98 18.48 -13.07
N HIS A 206 -5.86 17.77 -11.94
CA HIS A 206 -4.55 17.51 -11.34
C HIS A 206 -3.81 16.38 -12.07
N ARG A 207 -2.79 16.72 -12.87
CA ARG A 207 -1.95 15.76 -13.62
C ARG A 207 -2.77 14.80 -14.49
N GLU A 208 -3.85 15.31 -15.09
CA GLU A 208 -4.85 14.55 -15.86
C GLU A 208 -4.22 13.58 -16.86
N ASP A 209 -3.42 14.10 -17.81
CA ASP A 209 -2.79 13.29 -18.87
C ASP A 209 -1.91 12.17 -18.33
N GLU A 210 -1.18 12.45 -17.25
CA GLU A 210 -0.26 11.50 -16.65
C GLU A 210 -1.00 10.39 -15.89
N ILE A 211 -2.06 10.75 -15.18
CA ILE A 211 -2.94 9.79 -14.49
C ILE A 211 -3.65 8.90 -15.52
N GLU A 212 -4.17 9.47 -16.60
CA GLU A 212 -4.84 8.71 -17.65
C GLU A 212 -3.89 7.72 -18.31
N GLN A 213 -2.69 8.19 -18.66
CA GLN A 213 -1.64 7.35 -19.23
C GLN A 213 -1.14 6.28 -18.25
N CYS A 214 -1.10 6.59 -16.95
CA CYS A 214 -0.76 5.64 -15.91
C CYS A 214 -1.81 4.53 -15.81
N ILE A 215 -3.10 4.89 -15.70
CA ILE A 215 -4.22 3.96 -15.64
C ILE A 215 -4.22 3.05 -16.86
N ARG A 216 -4.11 3.60 -18.08
CA ARG A 216 -4.08 2.80 -19.32
C ARG A 216 -2.99 1.73 -19.31
N ARG A 217 -1.75 2.09 -18.93
CA ARG A 217 -0.64 1.11 -18.89
C ARG A 217 -0.83 0.06 -17.80
N ALA A 218 -1.37 0.46 -16.65
CA ALA A 218 -1.66 -0.44 -15.55
C ALA A 218 -2.75 -1.45 -15.95
N THR A 219 -3.77 -1.00 -16.67
CA THR A 219 -4.81 -1.86 -17.23
C THR A 219 -4.23 -2.86 -18.25
N GLU A 220 -3.40 -2.39 -19.19
CA GLU A 220 -2.72 -3.27 -20.16
C GLU A 220 -1.82 -4.31 -19.48
N PHE A 221 -1.23 -3.98 -18.33
CA PHE A 221 -0.46 -4.94 -17.53
C PHE A 221 -1.37 -6.04 -16.99
N ILE A 222 -2.50 -5.69 -16.35
CA ILE A 222 -3.45 -6.66 -15.81
C ILE A 222 -3.96 -7.59 -16.91
N GLU A 223 -4.37 -7.05 -18.06
CA GLU A 223 -4.85 -7.86 -19.19
C GLU A 223 -3.78 -8.85 -19.69
N LYS A 224 -2.53 -8.41 -19.82
CA LYS A 224 -1.40 -9.27 -20.26
C LYS A 224 -0.99 -10.31 -19.24
N SER A 225 -1.32 -10.10 -17.96
CA SER A 225 -1.04 -11.03 -16.87
C SER A 225 -2.11 -12.10 -16.68
N GLN A 226 -3.20 -12.08 -17.46
CA GLN A 226 -4.25 -13.08 -17.39
C GLN A 226 -3.77 -14.43 -17.92
N ASN A 227 -4.08 -15.51 -17.20
CA ASN A 227 -3.84 -16.87 -17.67
C ASN A 227 -4.81 -17.27 -18.78
N GLU A 228 -4.46 -18.32 -19.55
CA GLU A 228 -5.31 -18.84 -20.63
C GLU A 228 -6.70 -19.30 -20.15
N ASP A 229 -6.83 -19.72 -18.88
CA ASP A 229 -8.09 -20.13 -18.27
C ASP A 229 -8.93 -18.95 -17.74
N GLY A 230 -8.44 -17.72 -17.90
CA GLY A 230 -9.06 -16.48 -17.46
C GLY A 230 -8.74 -16.07 -16.03
N SER A 231 -7.97 -16.85 -15.28
CA SER A 231 -7.58 -16.54 -13.90
C SER A 231 -6.38 -15.60 -13.82
N TRP A 232 -6.21 -14.96 -12.65
CA TRP A 232 -4.96 -14.29 -12.27
C TRP A 232 -4.39 -14.92 -11.01
N PHE A 233 -3.07 -15.07 -10.98
CA PHE A 233 -2.36 -15.60 -9.82
C PHE A 233 -2.34 -14.56 -8.68
N GLY A 234 -2.61 -15.01 -7.45
CA GLY A 234 -2.51 -14.17 -6.25
C GLY A 234 -1.19 -14.42 -5.53
N SER A 235 -0.37 -13.37 -5.39
CA SER A 235 0.93 -13.42 -4.73
C SER A 235 0.85 -13.04 -3.25
N TRP A 236 -0.14 -12.21 -2.86
CA TRP A 236 -0.29 -11.72 -1.48
C TRP A 236 -1.51 -12.32 -0.75
N GLY A 237 -2.28 -13.16 -1.43
CA GLY A 237 -3.42 -13.90 -0.88
C GLY A 237 -3.65 -15.20 -1.63
N VAL A 238 -4.34 -16.17 -1.00
CA VAL A 238 -4.45 -17.55 -1.49
C VAL A 238 -5.70 -17.76 -2.35
N CYS A 239 -5.63 -18.14 -3.62
CA CYS A 239 -4.59 -17.79 -4.60
C CYS A 239 -5.28 -17.16 -5.80
N PHE A 240 -5.87 -17.98 -6.68
CA PHE A 240 -6.55 -17.49 -7.88
C PHE A 240 -7.81 -16.69 -7.62
N THR A 241 -8.57 -17.00 -6.55
CA THR A 241 -9.73 -16.19 -6.15
C THR A 241 -9.32 -14.79 -5.74
N TYR A 242 -8.19 -14.66 -5.04
CA TYR A 242 -7.62 -13.38 -4.63
C TYR A 242 -7.12 -12.58 -5.82
N GLY A 243 -6.25 -13.15 -6.65
CA GLY A 243 -5.71 -12.46 -7.83
C GLY A 243 -6.80 -12.06 -8.83
N THR A 244 -7.75 -12.96 -9.09
CA THR A 244 -8.88 -12.69 -10.01
C THR A 244 -9.82 -11.61 -9.47
N TRP A 245 -10.09 -11.58 -8.15
CA TRP A 245 -10.86 -10.50 -7.53
C TRP A 245 -10.20 -9.13 -7.79
N PHE A 246 -8.90 -9.00 -7.50
CA PHE A 246 -8.19 -7.75 -7.77
C PHE A 246 -8.19 -7.38 -9.24
N ALA A 247 -7.93 -8.32 -10.15
CA ALA A 247 -7.95 -8.05 -11.59
C ALA A 247 -9.31 -7.46 -12.04
N ILE A 248 -10.41 -8.11 -11.66
CA ILE A 248 -11.77 -7.68 -12.03
C ILE A 248 -12.08 -6.31 -11.44
N GLU A 249 -11.78 -6.05 -10.17
CA GLU A 249 -12.01 -4.74 -9.55
C GLU A 249 -11.25 -3.62 -10.25
N GLY A 250 -9.98 -3.88 -10.63
CA GLY A 250 -9.14 -2.92 -11.34
C GLY A 250 -9.69 -2.58 -12.72
N LEU A 251 -10.09 -3.59 -13.49
CA LEU A 251 -10.68 -3.42 -14.83
C LEU A 251 -12.08 -2.77 -14.77
N SER A 252 -12.90 -3.15 -13.78
CA SER A 252 -14.24 -2.61 -13.58
C SER A 252 -14.19 -1.12 -13.21
N ALA A 253 -13.22 -0.69 -12.39
CA ALA A 253 -13.05 0.71 -12.02
C ALA A 253 -12.79 1.67 -13.21
N VAL A 254 -12.44 1.13 -14.37
CA VAL A 254 -12.22 1.88 -15.62
C VAL A 254 -13.17 1.49 -16.75
N GLY A 255 -14.22 0.71 -16.45
CA GLY A 255 -15.28 0.36 -17.40
C GLY A 255 -14.90 -0.71 -18.43
N GLN A 256 -13.97 -1.61 -18.10
CA GLN A 256 -13.52 -2.69 -18.99
C GLN A 256 -14.07 -4.08 -18.63
N CYS A 257 -15.10 -4.16 -17.79
CA CYS A 257 -15.85 -5.39 -17.49
C CYS A 257 -17.35 -5.12 -17.54
#